data_AF-A0A7V0L1T5-F1
#
_entry.id   AF-A0A7V0L1T5-F1
#
_cell.length_a   1.000
_cell.length_b   1.000
_cell.length_c   1.000
_cell.angle_alpha   90.00
_cell.angle_beta   90.00
_cell.angle_gamma   90.00
#
_symmetry.space_group_name_H-M   'P 1'
#
loop_
_entity.id
_entity.type
_entity.pdbx_description
1 polymer ?
#
loop_
_entity_poly.entity_id
_entity_poly.type
_entity_poly.pdbx_seq_one_letter_code
_entity_poly.pdbx_strand_id
1 'polypeptide(L)'
;MTLQISWVDWLVIALYFVFVIGIGIYLRKFAGTGEDFFLAGRRNSSWVAGLAFLSANMGALELLGMTGNAFEYGIYVAHFYWIGAIPAMLFLALYMMPFYYSSKIHSVPGYLKLRFDEKTRVLNAIAFAFMTLLVSGINLYAMALVLRTFLGWNWHACMWASAATVAAYVTMGGLMSAIFTEIIQFFLIWFGLMLASVMGLIEIGGWKELFARIPDSMSALWSTSANPALNGMHVTWMGIVLGLGFVLSFGYWTTDFLVVQRAISAKNLRASQMTPIIASFFKMALPFIVV
;
A
#
# COMPACT_ATOMS: atom_id res chain seq x y z
N MET A 1 17.67 -18.38 11.47
CA MET A 1 17.25 -19.30 10.39
C MET A 1 17.74 -18.70 9.08
N THR A 2 18.62 -19.39 8.36
CA THR A 2 18.94 -19.04 6.97
C THR A 2 18.06 -19.89 6.07
N LEU A 3 17.21 -19.27 5.25
CA LEU A 3 16.43 -19.99 4.24
C LEU A 3 17.42 -20.53 3.20
N GLN A 4 17.44 -21.85 2.99
CA GLN A 4 18.22 -22.44 1.89
C GLN A 4 17.44 -22.26 0.59
N ILE A 5 17.80 -21.24 -0.16
CA ILE A 5 17.20 -20.93 -1.46
C ILE A 5 17.74 -21.92 -2.50
N SER A 6 16.85 -22.67 -3.14
CA SER A 6 17.21 -23.59 -4.22
C SER A 6 17.50 -22.82 -5.52
N TRP A 7 18.14 -23.47 -6.49
CA TRP A 7 18.33 -22.88 -7.81
C TRP A 7 16.99 -22.61 -8.53
N VAL A 8 15.95 -23.37 -8.20
CA VAL A 8 14.59 -23.19 -8.75
C VAL A 8 14.00 -21.85 -8.29
N ASP A 9 14.20 -21.50 -7.02
CA ASP A 9 13.72 -20.22 -6.47
C ASP A 9 14.41 -19.02 -7.16
N TRP A 10 15.73 -19.11 -7.37
CA TRP A 10 16.47 -18.10 -8.12
C TRP A 10 16.00 -17.98 -9.57
N LEU A 11 15.68 -19.11 -10.21
CA LEU A 11 15.12 -19.12 -11.56
C LEU A 11 13.75 -18.42 -11.61
N VAL A 12 12.87 -18.69 -10.64
CA VAL A 12 11.56 -18.02 -10.54
C VAL A 12 11.72 -16.50 -10.37
N ILE A 13 12.63 -16.07 -9.51
CA ILE A 13 12.93 -14.64 -9.31
C ILE A 13 13.47 -14.02 -10.61
N ALA A 14 14.40 -14.69 -11.28
CA ALA A 14 14.97 -14.19 -12.55
C ALA A 14 13.90 -14.09 -13.64
N LEU A 15 13.03 -15.10 -13.79
CA LEU A 15 11.93 -15.09 -14.74
C LEU A 15 10.94 -13.95 -14.46
N TYR A 16 10.65 -13.67 -13.18
CA TYR A 16 9.83 -12.53 -12.79
C TYR A 16 10.43 -11.20 -13.28
N PHE A 17 11.72 -10.96 -13.01
CA PHE A 17 12.38 -9.72 -13.46
C PHE A 17 12.41 -9.60 -14.99
N VAL A 18 12.72 -10.70 -15.70
CA VAL A 18 12.70 -10.74 -17.16
C VAL A 18 11.30 -10.42 -17.70
N PHE A 19 10.25 -10.98 -17.10
CA PHE A 19 8.87 -10.74 -17.48
C PHE A 19 8.47 -9.27 -17.27
N VAL A 20 8.75 -8.70 -16.09
CA VAL A 20 8.41 -7.30 -15.77
C VAL A 20 9.17 -6.32 -16.66
N ILE A 21 10.48 -6.51 -16.84
CA ILE A 21 11.30 -5.67 -17.72
C ILE A 21 10.83 -5.82 -19.18
N GLY A 22 10.54 -7.05 -19.61
CA GLY A 22 10.03 -7.33 -20.95
C GLY A 22 8.72 -6.61 -21.27
N ILE A 23 7.77 -6.63 -20.33
CA ILE A 23 6.51 -5.88 -20.45
C ILE A 23 6.77 -4.37 -20.49
N GLY A 24 7.64 -3.85 -19.62
CA GLY A 24 7.99 -2.43 -19.62
C GLY A 24 8.56 -1.95 -20.96
N ILE A 25 9.48 -2.73 -21.54
CA ILE A 25 10.06 -2.44 -22.87
C ILE A 25 9.01 -2.56 -23.98
N TYR A 26 8.15 -3.59 -23.93
CA TYR A 26 7.09 -3.78 -24.92
C TYR A 26 6.10 -2.61 -24.91
N LEU A 27 5.62 -2.22 -23.73
CA LEU A 27 4.64 -1.15 -23.56
C LEU A 27 5.20 0.23 -23.89
N ARG A 28 6.52 0.44 -23.74
CA ARG A 28 7.19 1.69 -24.15
C ARG A 28 6.92 2.04 -25.62
N LYS A 29 6.72 1.05 -26.50
CA LYS A 29 6.44 1.28 -27.93
C LYS A 29 5.07 1.92 -28.20
N PHE A 30 4.15 1.88 -27.23
CA PHE A 30 2.80 2.44 -27.34
C PHE A 30 2.66 3.81 -26.68
N ALA A 31 3.72 4.32 -26.04
CA ALA A 31 3.77 5.66 -25.45
C ALA A 31 4.27 6.68 -26.47
N GLY A 32 3.35 7.34 -27.18
CA GLY A 32 3.69 8.27 -28.27
C GLY A 32 4.14 9.67 -27.83
N THR A 33 3.76 10.15 -26.65
CA THR A 33 4.13 11.51 -26.15
C THR A 33 4.41 11.51 -24.64
N GLY A 34 5.21 12.48 -24.17
CA GLY A 34 5.52 12.64 -22.73
C GLY A 34 4.28 12.88 -21.85
N GLU A 35 3.21 13.47 -22.40
CA GLU A 35 1.93 13.64 -21.69
C GLU A 35 1.11 12.34 -21.64
N ASP A 36 1.09 11.53 -22.71
CA ASP A 36 0.51 10.18 -22.69
C ASP A 36 1.21 9.29 -21.66
N PHE A 37 2.45 9.62 -21.35
CA PHE A 37 3.31 8.84 -20.50
C PHE A 37 3.18 9.13 -19.00
N PHE A 38 3.08 10.40 -18.62
CA PHE A 38 2.90 10.81 -17.22
C PHE A 38 1.45 10.74 -16.72
N LEU A 39 0.47 10.86 -17.62
CA LEU A 39 -0.95 10.87 -17.25
C LEU A 39 -1.73 9.63 -17.70
N ALA A 40 -1.12 8.71 -18.45
CA ALA A 40 -1.87 7.71 -19.23
C ALA A 40 -3.07 8.37 -19.95
N GLY A 41 -2.87 9.61 -20.42
CA GLY A 41 -3.79 10.45 -21.17
C GLY A 41 -5.22 10.63 -20.61
N ARG A 42 -5.49 10.41 -19.31
CA ARG A 42 -6.88 10.26 -18.83
C ARG A 42 -7.64 9.22 -19.65
N ARG A 43 -7.02 8.08 -19.95
CA ARG A 43 -7.65 6.96 -20.70
C ARG A 43 -7.90 5.74 -19.83
N ASN A 44 -7.38 5.74 -18.61
CA ASN A 44 -7.52 4.61 -17.69
C ASN A 44 -8.98 4.39 -17.30
N SER A 45 -9.42 3.15 -17.43
CA SER A 45 -10.68 2.69 -16.86
C SER A 45 -10.62 2.78 -15.33
N SER A 46 -11.78 2.84 -14.68
CA SER A 46 -11.86 2.84 -13.22
C SER A 46 -11.21 1.61 -12.57
N TRP A 47 -11.20 0.47 -13.28
CA TRP A 47 -10.54 -0.76 -12.81
C TRP A 47 -9.01 -0.63 -12.83
N VAL A 48 -8.44 -0.15 -13.93
CA VAL A 48 -6.99 0.05 -14.06
C VAL A 48 -6.52 1.07 -13.01
N ALA A 49 -7.23 2.18 -12.88
CA ALA A 49 -6.91 3.20 -11.89
C ALA A 49 -7.13 2.71 -10.45
N GLY A 50 -8.18 1.92 -10.17
CA GLY A 50 -8.45 1.31 -8.86
C GLY A 50 -7.38 0.32 -8.41
N LEU A 51 -6.93 -0.56 -9.30
CA LEU A 51 -5.86 -1.51 -9.00
C LEU A 51 -4.51 -0.81 -8.80
N ALA A 52 -4.19 0.19 -9.62
CA ALA A 52 -2.99 1.00 -9.43
C ALA A 52 -3.04 1.82 -8.13
N PHE A 53 -4.20 2.40 -7.81
CA PHE A 53 -4.46 3.11 -6.55
C PHE A 53 -4.17 2.22 -5.34
N LEU A 54 -4.63 0.97 -5.37
CA LEU A 54 -4.37 0.04 -4.28
C LEU A 54 -2.91 -0.46 -4.27
N SER A 55 -2.36 -0.78 -5.44
CA SER A 55 -0.96 -1.22 -5.58
C SER A 55 0.02 -0.19 -5.02
N ALA A 56 -0.27 1.10 -5.17
CA ALA A 56 0.51 2.19 -4.61
C ALA A 56 0.76 2.07 -3.11
N ASN A 57 -0.24 1.54 -2.41
CA ASN A 57 -0.24 1.42 -0.95
C ASN A 57 0.34 0.08 -0.50
N MET A 58 0.47 -0.91 -1.40
CA MET A 58 1.04 -2.23 -1.11
C MET A 58 2.58 -2.21 -1.11
N GLY A 59 3.14 -1.45 -0.18
CA GLY A 59 4.58 -1.37 0.08
C GLY A 59 5.04 -2.23 1.25
N ALA A 60 6.26 -1.98 1.74
CA ALA A 60 6.84 -2.73 2.85
C ALA A 60 6.05 -2.58 4.17
N LEU A 61 5.47 -1.41 4.41
CA LEU A 61 4.61 -1.16 5.58
C LEU A 61 3.38 -2.08 5.58
N GLU A 62 2.76 -2.25 4.42
CA GLU A 62 1.62 -3.15 4.28
C GLU A 62 2.04 -4.61 4.47
N LEU A 63 3.16 -5.01 3.87
CA LEU A 63 3.56 -6.41 3.81
C LEU A 63 4.23 -6.94 5.08
N LEU A 64 5.10 -6.16 5.70
CA LEU A 64 5.85 -6.57 6.89
C LEU A 64 5.31 -5.89 8.15
N GLY A 65 4.87 -4.63 8.01
CA GLY A 65 4.32 -3.87 9.13
C GLY A 65 2.99 -4.45 9.61
N MET A 66 2.02 -4.63 8.70
CA MET A 66 0.70 -5.14 9.10
C MET A 66 0.73 -6.60 9.54
N THR A 67 1.53 -7.46 8.89
CA THR A 67 1.73 -8.84 9.35
C THR A 67 2.44 -8.90 10.71
N GLY A 68 3.43 -8.03 10.93
CA GLY A 68 4.11 -7.91 12.23
C GLY A 68 3.15 -7.44 13.33
N ASN A 69 2.33 -6.43 13.03
CA ASN A 69 1.27 -5.98 13.92
C ASN A 69 0.24 -7.09 14.17
N ALA A 70 -0.09 -7.92 13.18
CA ALA A 70 -1.05 -9.01 13.36
C ALA A 70 -0.47 -10.10 14.28
N PHE A 71 0.83 -10.37 14.17
CA PHE A 71 1.53 -11.26 15.09
C PHE A 71 1.55 -10.72 16.54
N GLU A 72 1.67 -9.41 16.72
CA GLU A 72 1.72 -8.78 18.05
C GLU A 72 0.34 -8.51 18.67
N TYR A 73 -0.64 -8.12 17.87
CA TYR A 73 -1.93 -7.60 18.32
C TYR A 73 -3.14 -8.41 17.83
N GLY A 74 -2.93 -9.43 17.00
CA GLY A 74 -3.99 -10.27 16.46
C GLY A 74 -4.98 -9.50 15.58
N ILE A 75 -6.26 -9.91 15.67
CA ILE A 75 -7.32 -9.43 14.78
C ILE A 75 -7.63 -7.93 14.95
N TYR A 76 -7.14 -7.29 16.02
CA TYR A 76 -7.26 -5.84 16.22
C TYR A 76 -6.72 -5.02 15.03
N VAL A 77 -5.71 -5.54 14.34
CA VAL A 77 -5.15 -4.90 13.13
C VAL A 77 -6.18 -4.75 12.02
N ALA A 78 -7.21 -5.61 11.96
CA ALA A 78 -8.28 -5.50 10.97
C ALA A 78 -9.03 -4.15 11.04
N HIS A 79 -9.02 -3.45 12.17
CA HIS A 79 -9.62 -2.11 12.26
C HIS A 79 -8.93 -1.08 11.36
N PHE A 80 -7.61 -1.19 11.11
CA PHE A 80 -6.90 -0.31 10.17
C PHE A 80 -7.51 -0.39 8.77
N TYR A 81 -8.08 -1.53 8.41
CA TYR A 81 -8.74 -1.77 7.15
C TYR A 81 -10.22 -1.39 7.21
N TRP A 82 -10.98 -2.06 8.08
CA TRP A 82 -12.45 -1.98 8.07
C TRP A 82 -13.01 -0.68 8.61
N ILE A 83 -12.35 -0.09 9.61
CA ILE A 83 -12.76 1.19 10.21
C ILE A 83 -11.91 2.35 9.69
N GLY A 84 -10.62 2.11 9.47
CA GLY A 84 -9.71 3.09 8.92
C GLY A 84 -9.90 3.29 7.43
N ALA A 85 -9.42 2.34 6.63
CA ALA A 85 -9.29 2.51 5.19
C ALA A 85 -10.62 2.59 4.44
N ILE A 86 -11.52 1.63 4.62
CA ILE A 86 -12.73 1.51 3.79
C ILE A 86 -13.59 2.78 3.87
N PRO A 87 -14.00 3.28 5.06
CA PRO A 87 -14.87 4.46 5.14
C PRO A 87 -14.21 5.71 4.56
N ALA A 88 -12.91 5.90 4.81
CA ALA A 88 -12.14 7.03 4.29
C ALA A 88 -12.02 7.00 2.76
N MET A 89 -11.81 5.82 2.17
CA MET A 89 -11.75 5.64 0.71
C MET A 89 -13.12 5.87 0.05
N LEU A 90 -14.21 5.41 0.68
CA LEU A 90 -15.56 5.68 0.19
C LEU A 90 -15.90 7.18 0.30
N PHE A 91 -15.50 7.83 1.39
CA PHE A 91 -15.64 9.28 1.53
C PHE A 91 -14.84 10.05 0.47
N LEU A 92 -13.60 9.64 0.22
CA LEU A 92 -12.80 10.18 -0.88
C LEU A 92 -13.58 10.09 -2.19
N ALA A 93 -14.07 8.89 -2.56
CA ALA A 93 -14.79 8.65 -3.81
C ALA A 93 -16.07 9.49 -3.95
N LEU A 94 -16.91 9.49 -2.92
CA LEU A 94 -18.25 10.07 -3.02
C LEU A 94 -18.23 11.58 -2.83
N TYR A 95 -17.39 12.09 -1.94
CA TYR A 95 -17.38 13.50 -1.55
C TYR A 95 -16.20 14.27 -2.14
N MET A 96 -14.97 13.82 -1.92
CA MET A 96 -13.77 14.61 -2.26
C MET A 96 -13.42 14.57 -3.76
N MET A 97 -13.57 13.42 -4.42
CA MET A 97 -13.22 13.27 -5.83
C MET A 97 -14.00 14.20 -6.77
N PRO A 98 -15.31 14.47 -6.58
CA PRO A 98 -16.02 15.52 -7.30
C PRO A 98 -15.33 16.89 -7.25
N PHE A 99 -14.86 17.32 -6.08
CA PHE A 99 -14.17 18.60 -5.94
C PHE A 99 -12.79 18.56 -6.60
N TYR A 100 -11.98 17.55 -6.29
CA TYR A 100 -10.63 17.41 -6.85
C TYR A 100 -10.63 17.30 -8.37
N TYR A 101 -11.51 16.47 -8.93
CA TYR A 101 -11.57 16.29 -10.38
C TYR A 101 -12.10 17.55 -11.09
N SER A 102 -13.11 18.22 -10.52
CA SER A 102 -13.70 19.43 -11.13
C SER A 102 -12.78 20.65 -11.06
N SER A 103 -11.93 20.76 -10.04
CA SER A 103 -10.94 21.83 -9.90
C SER A 103 -9.78 21.75 -10.89
N LYS A 104 -9.69 20.69 -11.72
CA LYS A 104 -8.60 20.46 -12.69
C LYS A 104 -7.19 20.56 -12.08
N ILE A 105 -7.07 20.24 -10.80
CA ILE A 105 -5.79 20.17 -10.09
C ILE A 105 -4.98 18.96 -10.57
N HIS A 106 -3.66 19.07 -10.47
CA HIS A 106 -2.75 17.95 -10.70
C HIS A 106 -2.24 17.32 -9.40
N SER A 107 -2.47 17.97 -8.26
CA SER A 107 -1.99 17.52 -6.94
C SER A 107 -2.84 18.10 -5.79
N VAL A 108 -2.84 17.43 -4.65
CA VAL A 108 -3.48 17.91 -3.41
C VAL A 108 -2.85 19.24 -2.93
N PRO A 109 -1.52 19.44 -2.93
CA PRO A 109 -0.93 20.76 -2.69
C PRO A 109 -1.42 21.83 -3.67
N GLY A 110 -1.66 21.47 -4.94
CA GLY A 110 -2.25 22.35 -5.94
C GLY A 110 -3.67 22.78 -5.57
N TYR A 111 -4.47 21.86 -5.03
CA TYR A 111 -5.80 22.18 -4.50
C TYR A 111 -5.75 23.15 -3.32
N LEU A 112 -4.85 22.91 -2.36
CA LEU A 112 -4.73 23.77 -1.18
C LEU A 112 -4.35 25.21 -1.56
N LYS A 113 -3.53 25.39 -2.60
CA LYS A 113 -3.24 26.71 -3.16
C LYS A 113 -4.47 27.40 -3.73
N LEU A 114 -5.32 26.68 -4.47
CA LEU A 114 -6.53 27.25 -5.05
C LEU A 114 -7.58 27.57 -3.98
N ARG A 115 -7.65 26.74 -2.94
CA ARG A 115 -8.68 26.85 -1.90
C ARG A 115 -8.34 27.85 -0.80
N PHE A 116 -7.05 27.98 -0.47
CA PHE A 116 -6.54 28.82 0.61
C PHE A 116 -5.50 29.81 0.06
N ASP A 117 -4.20 29.46 0.11
CA ASP A 117 -3.12 30.33 -0.32
C ASP A 117 -1.81 29.56 -0.58
N GLU A 118 -0.78 30.29 -0.99
CA GLU A 118 0.58 29.78 -1.23
C GLU A 118 1.25 29.27 0.06
N LYS A 119 1.00 29.90 1.21
CA LYS A 119 1.60 29.51 2.50
C LYS A 119 1.14 28.11 2.91
N THR A 120 -0.15 27.84 2.75
CA THR A 120 -0.79 26.54 3.02
C THR A 120 -0.24 25.46 2.10
N ARG A 121 -0.06 25.78 0.81
CA ARG A 121 0.60 24.85 -0.14
C ARG A 121 2.00 24.47 0.32
N VAL A 122 2.81 25.45 0.69
CA VAL A 122 4.21 25.22 1.11
C VAL A 122 4.27 24.40 2.39
N LEU A 123 3.45 24.71 3.40
CA LEU A 123 3.37 23.94 4.64
C LEU A 123 3.04 22.47 4.36
N ASN A 124 2.01 22.21 3.54
CA ASN A 124 1.63 20.85 3.18
C ASN A 124 2.73 20.13 2.39
N ALA A 125 3.39 20.83 1.46
CA ALA A 125 4.48 20.26 0.68
C ALA A 125 5.68 19.86 1.55
N ILE A 126 6.05 20.68 2.55
CA ILE A 126 7.12 20.37 3.49
C ILE A 126 6.74 19.17 4.37
N ALA A 127 5.53 19.16 4.93
CA ALA A 127 5.04 18.06 5.76
C ALA A 127 5.03 16.74 4.98
N PHE A 128 4.54 16.77 3.74
CA PHE A 128 4.50 15.60 2.86
C PHE A 128 5.90 15.12 2.45
N ALA A 129 6.81 16.04 2.12
CA ALA A 129 8.20 15.70 1.80
C ALA A 129 8.90 15.03 2.98
N PHE A 130 8.71 15.56 4.20
CA PHE A 130 9.25 14.97 5.41
C PHE A 130 8.68 13.57 5.67
N MET A 131 7.36 13.40 5.58
CA MET A 131 6.72 12.08 5.70
C MET A 131 7.27 11.09 4.66
N THR A 132 7.38 11.52 3.40
CA THR A 132 7.88 10.68 2.30
C THR A 132 9.32 10.23 2.55
N LEU A 133 10.16 11.11 3.11
CA LEU A 133 11.54 10.76 3.48
C LEU A 133 11.57 9.65 4.55
N LEU A 134 10.74 9.77 5.59
CA LEU A 134 10.64 8.75 6.64
C LEU A 134 10.13 7.41 6.10
N VAL A 135 9.06 7.43 5.31
CA VAL A 135 8.50 6.23 4.69
C VAL A 135 9.50 5.56 3.74
N SER A 136 10.28 6.35 3.00
CA SER A 136 11.36 5.84 2.15
C SER A 136 12.44 5.13 2.98
N GLY A 137 12.78 5.66 4.15
CA GLY A 137 13.68 5.01 5.11
C GLY A 137 13.15 3.66 5.60
N ILE A 138 11.86 3.58 5.92
CA ILE A 138 11.21 2.32 6.33
C ILE A 138 11.23 1.30 5.20
N ASN A 139 10.91 1.71 3.97
CA ASN A 139 10.95 0.83 2.80
C ASN A 139 12.37 0.29 2.55
N LEU A 140 13.40 1.14 2.71
CA LEU A 140 14.79 0.73 2.54
C LEU A 140 15.24 -0.25 3.65
N TYR A 141 14.84 0.01 4.90
CA TYR A 141 15.06 -0.88 6.03
C TYR A 141 14.43 -2.26 5.79
N ALA A 142 13.17 -2.28 5.35
CA ALA A 142 12.44 -3.50 5.05
C ALA A 142 13.12 -4.31 3.93
N MET A 143 13.56 -3.65 2.86
CA MET A 143 14.32 -4.31 1.80
C MET A 143 15.59 -4.96 2.33
N ALA A 144 16.34 -4.27 3.20
CA ALA A 144 17.53 -4.82 3.85
C ALA A 144 17.21 -6.01 4.77
N LEU A 145 16.09 -5.96 5.50
CA LEU A 145 15.63 -7.06 6.35
C LEU A 145 15.28 -8.31 5.53
N VAL A 146 14.62 -8.13 4.40
CA VAL A 146 14.29 -9.22 3.46
C VAL A 146 15.58 -9.83 2.90
N LEU A 147 16.50 -9.00 2.38
CA LEU A 147 17.80 -9.48 1.87
C LEU A 147 18.59 -10.24 2.93
N ARG A 148 18.61 -9.75 4.17
CA ARG A 148 19.28 -10.43 5.28
C ARG A 148 18.70 -11.81 5.55
N THR A 149 17.38 -11.93 5.52
CA THR A 149 16.68 -13.20 5.77
C THR A 149 17.00 -14.25 4.70
N PHE A 150 17.12 -13.82 3.44
CA PHE A 150 17.41 -14.68 2.30
C PHE A 150 18.91 -15.02 2.15
N LEU A 151 19.79 -14.03 2.23
CA LEU A 151 21.22 -14.20 1.96
C LEU A 151 22.03 -14.55 3.22
N GLY A 152 21.48 -14.33 4.41
CA GLY A 152 22.20 -14.53 5.68
C GLY A 152 23.35 -13.55 5.92
N TRP A 153 23.48 -12.49 5.12
CA TRP A 153 24.54 -11.49 5.24
C TRP A 153 24.36 -10.60 6.47
N ASN A 154 25.42 -9.87 6.83
CA ASN A 154 25.33 -8.84 7.86
C ASN A 154 24.34 -7.74 7.45
N TRP A 155 23.55 -7.23 8.41
CA TRP A 155 22.54 -6.21 8.17
C TRP A 155 23.09 -4.95 7.48
N HIS A 156 24.29 -4.49 7.83
CA HIS A 156 24.92 -3.33 7.18
C HIS A 156 25.23 -3.59 5.71
N ALA A 157 25.68 -4.80 5.36
CA ALA A 157 25.93 -5.18 3.98
C ALA A 157 24.63 -5.21 3.17
N CYS A 158 23.56 -5.79 3.72
CA CYS A 158 22.23 -5.76 3.10
C CYS A 158 21.70 -4.33 2.94
N MET A 159 21.92 -3.46 3.92
CA MET A 159 21.49 -2.06 3.87
C MET A 159 22.18 -1.30 2.74
N TRP A 160 23.51 -1.40 2.64
CA TRP A 160 24.26 -0.78 1.55
C TRP A 160 23.90 -1.37 0.18
N ALA A 161 23.69 -2.67 0.08
CA ALA A 161 23.25 -3.33 -1.15
C ALA A 161 21.86 -2.84 -1.60
N SER A 162 20.89 -2.75 -0.67
CA SER A 162 19.57 -2.18 -0.94
C SER A 162 19.68 -0.72 -1.41
N ALA A 163 20.47 0.10 -0.72
CA ALA A 163 20.65 1.52 -1.07
C ALA A 163 21.28 1.69 -2.46
N ALA A 164 22.32 0.92 -2.77
CA ALA A 164 22.96 0.94 -4.09
C ALA A 164 21.99 0.48 -5.19
N THR A 165 21.18 -0.55 -4.94
CA THR A 165 20.18 -1.06 -5.89
C THR A 165 19.12 -0.01 -6.18
N VAL A 166 18.57 0.62 -5.14
CA VAL A 166 17.57 1.69 -5.29
C VAL A 166 18.18 2.90 -6.00
N ALA A 167 19.41 3.31 -5.65
CA ALA A 167 20.09 4.42 -6.31
C ALA A 167 20.33 4.14 -7.81
N ALA A 168 20.79 2.94 -8.16
CA ALA A 168 20.96 2.51 -9.55
C ALA A 168 19.62 2.54 -10.30
N TYR A 169 18.55 2.00 -9.71
CA TYR A 169 17.23 2.01 -10.33
C TYR A 169 16.70 3.43 -10.55
N VAL A 170 16.80 4.32 -9.55
CA VAL A 170 16.32 5.71 -9.65
C VAL A 170 17.11 6.51 -10.70
N THR A 171 18.42 6.29 -10.79
CA THR A 171 19.28 6.99 -11.76
C THR A 171 19.08 6.48 -13.20
N MET A 172 18.79 5.18 -13.38
CA MET A 172 18.56 4.58 -14.70
C MET A 172 17.12 4.74 -15.20
N GLY A 173 16.15 4.72 -14.29
CA GLY A 173 14.73 4.55 -14.57
C GLY A 173 13.93 5.82 -14.31
N GLY A 174 14.08 6.83 -15.17
CA GLY A 174 13.20 7.99 -15.15
C GLY A 174 11.73 7.59 -15.41
N LEU A 175 10.94 7.41 -14.34
CA LEU A 175 9.46 7.24 -14.29
C LEU A 175 8.79 6.48 -15.46
N MET A 176 9.44 5.45 -16.02
CA MET A 176 8.91 4.81 -17.22
C MET A 176 7.81 3.77 -16.96
N SER A 177 6.55 4.11 -17.28
CA SER A 177 5.34 3.25 -17.38
C SER A 177 5.02 2.37 -16.16
N ALA A 178 4.68 3.01 -15.04
CA ALA A 178 4.47 2.34 -13.75
C ALA A 178 3.11 1.62 -13.60
N ILE A 179 2.05 2.00 -14.32
CA ILE A 179 0.69 1.54 -14.00
C ILE A 179 0.48 0.04 -14.30
N PHE A 180 0.98 -0.45 -15.44
CA PHE A 180 0.78 -1.87 -15.79
C PHE A 180 1.63 -2.81 -14.92
N THR A 181 2.87 -2.40 -14.64
CA THR A 181 3.74 -3.14 -13.72
C THR A 181 3.18 -3.12 -12.30
N GLU A 182 2.58 -2.01 -11.87
CA GLU A 182 1.84 -1.91 -10.59
C GLU A 182 0.68 -2.92 -10.53
N ILE A 183 -0.11 -3.06 -11.59
CA ILE A 183 -1.23 -4.04 -11.59
C ILE A 183 -0.72 -5.48 -11.48
N ILE A 184 0.36 -5.82 -12.19
CA ILE A 184 0.98 -7.15 -12.09
C ILE A 184 1.49 -7.39 -10.67
N GLN A 185 2.17 -6.38 -10.10
CA GLN A 185 2.68 -6.44 -8.74
C GLN A 185 1.55 -6.58 -7.71
N PHE A 186 0.42 -5.89 -7.90
CA PHE A 186 -0.76 -6.04 -7.07
C PHE A 186 -1.19 -7.50 -6.98
N PHE A 187 -1.42 -8.17 -8.12
CA PHE A 187 -1.84 -9.57 -8.14
C PHE A 187 -0.79 -10.51 -7.57
N LEU A 188 0.49 -10.27 -7.87
CA LEU A 188 1.59 -11.06 -7.33
C LEU A 188 1.60 -11.02 -5.80
N ILE A 189 1.48 -9.82 -5.22
CA ILE A 189 1.45 -9.65 -3.77
C ILE A 189 0.18 -10.30 -3.20
N TRP A 190 -0.97 -10.06 -3.80
CA TRP A 190 -2.25 -10.62 -3.34
C TRP A 190 -2.25 -12.14 -3.31
N PHE A 191 -1.88 -12.78 -4.42
CA PHE A 191 -1.82 -14.23 -4.51
C PHE A 191 -0.70 -14.80 -3.66
N GLY A 192 0.45 -14.14 -3.60
CA GLY A 192 1.57 -14.55 -2.76
C GLY A 192 1.21 -14.58 -1.28
N LEU A 193 0.58 -13.52 -0.77
CA LEU A 193 0.11 -13.47 0.61
C LEU A 193 -1.01 -14.48 0.85
N MET A 194 -1.98 -14.59 -0.06
CA MET A 194 -3.08 -15.54 0.09
C MET A 194 -2.57 -16.98 0.17
N LEU A 195 -1.62 -17.34 -0.70
CA LEU A 195 -0.97 -18.65 -0.68
C LEU A 195 -0.22 -18.87 0.63
N ALA A 196 0.59 -17.89 1.07
CA ALA A 196 1.33 -17.98 2.32
C ALA A 196 0.42 -18.21 3.53
N SER A 197 -0.69 -17.48 3.61
CA SER A 197 -1.65 -17.59 4.73
C SER A 197 -2.43 -18.91 4.70
N VAL A 198 -2.83 -19.38 3.50
CA VAL A 198 -3.46 -20.71 3.36
C VAL A 198 -2.49 -21.83 3.73
N MET A 199 -1.24 -21.79 3.26
CA MET A 199 -0.22 -22.78 3.60
C MET A 199 0.10 -22.76 5.10
N GLY A 200 0.22 -21.58 5.70
CA GLY A 200 0.43 -21.43 7.14
C GLY A 200 -0.71 -22.02 7.96
N LEU A 201 -1.97 -21.80 7.54
CA LEU A 201 -3.13 -22.37 8.20
C LEU A 201 -3.17 -23.91 8.10
N ILE A 202 -2.81 -24.47 6.93
CA ILE A 202 -2.72 -25.92 6.74
C ILE A 202 -1.65 -26.51 7.65
N GLU A 203 -0.47 -25.89 7.72
CA GLU A 203 0.66 -26.33 8.55
C GLU A 203 0.33 -26.29 10.05
N ILE A 204 -0.42 -25.27 10.50
CA ILE A 204 -0.87 -25.17 11.90
C ILE A 204 -1.90 -26.26 12.24
N GLY A 205 -2.64 -26.79 11.26
CA GLY A 205 -3.72 -27.77 11.49
C GLY A 205 -5.13 -27.16 11.44
N GLY A 206 -5.28 -25.97 10.86
CA GLY A 206 -6.56 -25.30 10.64
C GLY A 206 -6.95 -24.29 11.73
N TRP A 207 -8.11 -23.65 11.54
CA TRP A 207 -8.59 -22.55 12.37
C TRP A 207 -8.73 -22.90 13.85
N LYS A 208 -9.21 -24.12 14.16
CA LYS A 208 -9.40 -24.56 15.54
C LYS A 208 -8.07 -24.57 16.31
N GLU A 209 -7.02 -25.07 15.67
CA GLU A 209 -5.69 -25.15 16.27
C GLU A 209 -5.03 -23.78 16.35
N LEU A 210 -5.25 -22.90 15.37
CA LEU A 210 -4.82 -21.51 15.44
C LEU A 210 -5.42 -20.79 16.65
N PHE A 211 -6.75 -20.83 16.81
CA PHE A 211 -7.43 -20.18 17.93
C PHE A 211 -7.06 -20.79 19.29
N ALA A 212 -6.71 -22.08 19.34
CA ALA A 212 -6.24 -22.71 20.57
C ALA A 212 -4.82 -22.26 20.97
N ARG A 213 -4.02 -21.74 20.04
CA ARG A 213 -2.62 -21.34 20.24
C ARG A 213 -2.42 -19.85 20.50
N ILE A 214 -3.43 -19.03 20.25
CA ILE A 214 -3.37 -17.58 20.49
C ILE A 214 -4.15 -17.21 21.75
N PRO A 215 -3.75 -16.14 22.48
CA PRO A 215 -4.55 -15.59 23.56
C PRO A 215 -5.94 -15.16 23.06
N ASP A 216 -6.97 -15.37 23.88
CA ASP A 216 -8.34 -14.95 23.55
C ASP A 216 -8.44 -13.47 23.15
N SER A 217 -7.62 -12.61 23.79
CA SER A 217 -7.56 -11.18 23.50
C SER A 217 -7.10 -10.85 22.07
N MET A 218 -6.36 -11.74 21.41
CA MET A 218 -5.92 -11.59 20.02
C MET A 218 -7.00 -12.00 19.00
N SER A 219 -8.00 -12.76 19.43
CA SER A 219 -9.15 -13.17 18.59
C SER A 219 -10.38 -12.27 18.76
N ALA A 220 -10.38 -11.44 19.80
CA ALA A 220 -11.43 -10.48 20.09
C ALA A 220 -11.27 -9.23 19.21
N LEU A 221 -12.21 -8.98 18.28
CA LEU A 221 -12.18 -7.74 17.50
C LEU A 221 -12.67 -6.54 18.33
N TRP A 222 -13.87 -6.62 18.92
CA TRP A 222 -14.46 -5.49 19.64
C TRP A 222 -14.64 -5.70 21.15
N SER A 223 -14.70 -6.94 21.63
CA SER A 223 -15.14 -7.23 23.00
C SER A 223 -14.22 -6.66 24.08
N THR A 224 -12.94 -6.43 23.78
CA THR A 224 -11.96 -5.82 24.70
C THR A 224 -11.74 -4.33 24.46
N SER A 225 -12.49 -3.71 23.54
CA SER A 225 -12.32 -2.30 23.15
C SER A 225 -12.94 -1.28 24.11
N ALA A 226 -13.71 -1.73 25.11
CA ALA A 226 -14.25 -0.84 26.14
C ALA A 226 -13.19 -0.42 27.18
N ASN A 227 -12.15 -1.25 27.38
CA ASN A 227 -11.08 -0.99 28.35
C ASN A 227 -9.71 -1.24 27.70
N PRO A 228 -8.85 -0.21 27.55
CA PRO A 228 -7.50 -0.32 26.97
C PRO A 228 -6.59 -1.33 27.66
N ALA A 229 -6.81 -1.63 28.95
CA ALA A 229 -6.01 -2.62 29.66
C ALA A 229 -6.27 -4.06 29.17
N LEU A 230 -7.36 -4.30 28.44
CA LEU A 230 -7.78 -5.64 28.00
C LEU A 230 -7.36 -5.98 26.56
N ASN A 231 -6.71 -5.05 25.84
CA ASN A 231 -6.23 -5.28 24.47
C ASN A 231 -4.78 -4.85 24.30
N GLY A 232 -4.03 -5.58 23.46
CA GLY A 232 -2.59 -5.39 23.28
C GLY A 232 -2.20 -4.04 22.67
N MET A 233 -3.13 -3.38 21.96
CA MET A 233 -2.90 -2.05 21.39
C MET A 233 -3.14 -0.90 22.38
N HIS A 234 -3.70 -1.18 23.56
CA HIS A 234 -4.08 -0.17 24.55
C HIS A 234 -4.99 0.94 24.00
N VAL A 235 -5.98 0.56 23.19
CA VAL A 235 -6.94 1.50 22.57
C VAL A 235 -8.38 1.23 23.01
N THR A 236 -9.20 2.30 23.03
CA THR A 236 -10.65 2.19 23.19
C THR A 236 -11.35 2.11 21.84
N TRP A 237 -12.60 1.66 21.81
CA TRP A 237 -13.47 1.75 20.62
C TRP A 237 -13.56 3.19 20.10
N MET A 238 -13.55 4.19 20.99
CA MET A 238 -13.57 5.60 20.61
C MET A 238 -12.25 6.00 19.95
N GLY A 239 -11.11 5.54 20.46
CA GLY A 239 -9.81 5.71 19.83
C GLY A 239 -9.74 5.04 18.45
N ILE A 240 -10.36 3.88 18.29
CA ILE A 240 -10.46 3.17 17.01
C ILE A 240 -11.34 3.95 16.02
N VAL A 241 -12.54 4.36 16.40
CA VAL A 241 -13.48 5.00 15.47
C VAL A 241 -13.11 6.46 15.18
N LEU A 242 -12.83 7.25 16.22
CA LEU A 242 -12.55 8.68 16.06
C LEU A 242 -11.07 8.95 15.77
N GLY A 243 -10.16 8.26 16.46
CA GLY A 243 -8.72 8.44 16.25
C GLY A 243 -8.25 7.78 14.96
N LEU A 244 -8.34 6.45 14.88
CA LEU A 244 -7.91 5.69 13.70
C LEU A 244 -8.81 5.93 12.49
N GLY A 245 -10.13 5.78 12.65
CA GLY A 245 -11.10 5.95 11.58
C GLY A 245 -11.15 7.39 11.07
N PHE A 246 -11.62 8.30 11.91
CA PHE A 246 -11.89 9.68 11.49
C PHE A 246 -10.63 10.53 11.32
N VAL A 247 -9.70 10.58 12.29
CA VAL A 247 -8.55 11.48 12.19
C VAL A 247 -7.45 10.92 11.28
N LEU A 248 -6.90 9.75 11.61
CA LEU A 248 -5.74 9.20 10.91
C LEU A 248 -6.09 8.77 9.49
N SER A 249 -7.17 8.00 9.32
CA SER A 249 -7.46 7.39 8.02
C SER A 249 -8.05 8.35 7.02
N PHE A 250 -8.91 9.30 7.42
CA PHE A 250 -9.34 10.35 6.49
C PHE A 250 -8.15 11.25 6.15
N GLY A 251 -7.30 11.58 7.12
CA GLY A 251 -6.04 12.28 6.86
C GLY A 251 -5.23 11.59 5.77
N TYR A 252 -4.94 10.30 5.93
CA TYR A 252 -4.18 9.53 4.95
C TYR A 252 -4.89 9.40 3.60
N TRP A 253 -6.05 8.74 3.55
CA TRP A 253 -6.68 8.36 2.28
C TRP A 253 -7.20 9.55 1.48
N THR A 254 -7.59 10.65 2.14
CA THR A 254 -8.17 11.80 1.42
C THR A 254 -7.14 12.85 1.03
N THR A 255 -5.95 12.86 1.63
CA THR A 255 -4.94 13.90 1.40
C THR A 255 -3.60 13.40 0.87
N ASP A 256 -3.31 12.09 0.96
CA ASP A 256 -2.08 11.51 0.41
C ASP A 256 -2.04 11.71 -1.11
N PHE A 257 -1.04 12.49 -1.54
CA PHE A 257 -0.86 12.88 -2.91
C PHE A 257 -0.66 11.68 -3.85
N LEU A 258 0.13 10.67 -3.45
CA LEU A 258 0.45 9.52 -4.32
C LEU A 258 -0.79 8.70 -4.65
N VAL A 259 -1.68 8.59 -3.67
CA VAL A 259 -2.90 7.82 -3.76
C VAL A 259 -3.97 8.59 -4.54
N VAL A 260 -4.22 9.84 -4.15
CA VAL A 260 -5.23 10.70 -4.79
C VAL A 260 -4.88 11.01 -6.25
N GLN A 261 -3.60 11.18 -6.60
CA GLN A 261 -3.17 11.48 -7.98
C GLN A 261 -3.61 10.37 -8.96
N ARG A 262 -3.60 9.10 -8.55
CA ARG A 262 -4.06 7.96 -9.37
C ARG A 262 -5.57 7.99 -9.62
N ALA A 263 -6.34 8.51 -8.68
CA ALA A 263 -7.78 8.68 -8.87
C ALA A 263 -8.10 9.87 -9.79
N ILE A 264 -7.36 10.98 -9.67
CA ILE A 264 -7.54 12.17 -10.53
C ILE A 264 -7.13 11.90 -12.00
N SER A 265 -6.19 10.98 -12.24
CA SER A 265 -5.75 10.61 -13.60
C SER A 265 -6.75 9.72 -14.35
N ALA A 266 -7.86 9.32 -13.73
CA ALA A 266 -8.89 8.51 -14.39
C ALA A 266 -9.61 9.28 -15.52
N LYS A 267 -10.22 8.53 -16.46
CA LYS A 267 -10.72 9.10 -17.72
C LYS A 267 -11.85 10.12 -17.64
N ASN A 268 -12.65 10.05 -16.59
CA ASN A 268 -13.77 10.94 -16.34
C ASN A 268 -14.10 10.97 -14.85
N LEU A 269 -14.96 11.91 -14.44
CA LEU A 269 -15.36 12.05 -13.04
C LEU A 269 -15.89 10.74 -12.46
N ARG A 270 -16.79 10.04 -13.18
CA ARG A 270 -17.33 8.75 -12.72
C ARG A 270 -16.21 7.72 -12.50
N ALA A 271 -15.24 7.63 -13.41
CA ALA A 271 -14.12 6.72 -13.27
C ALA A 271 -13.22 7.10 -12.09
N SER A 272 -13.00 8.40 -11.87
CA SER A 272 -12.27 8.96 -10.74
C SER A 272 -12.92 8.62 -9.40
N GLN A 273 -14.25 8.70 -9.29
CA GLN A 273 -15.01 8.27 -8.10
C GLN A 273 -15.00 6.74 -7.94
N MET A 274 -15.11 6.00 -9.05
CA MET A 274 -15.07 4.53 -9.00
C MET A 274 -13.69 3.98 -8.62
N THR A 275 -12.61 4.75 -8.81
CA THR A 275 -11.24 4.33 -8.48
C THR A 275 -11.09 3.94 -7.00
N PRO A 276 -11.36 4.83 -6.01
CA PRO A 276 -11.31 4.44 -4.61
C PRO A 276 -12.37 3.41 -4.21
N ILE A 277 -13.54 3.36 -4.88
CA ILE A 277 -14.59 2.36 -4.61
C ILE A 277 -14.11 0.95 -4.99
N ILE A 278 -13.51 0.81 -6.18
CA ILE A 278 -12.95 -0.48 -6.62
C ILE A 278 -11.77 -0.86 -5.73
N ALA A 279 -10.90 0.10 -5.41
CA ALA A 279 -9.79 -0.14 -4.50
C ALA A 279 -10.26 -0.56 -3.11
N SER A 280 -11.35 0.01 -2.57
CA SER A 280 -11.86 -0.33 -1.24
C SER A 280 -12.45 -1.73 -1.20
N PHE A 281 -13.08 -2.18 -2.29
CA PHE A 281 -13.56 -3.56 -2.43
C PHE A 281 -12.42 -4.58 -2.24
N PHE A 282 -11.29 -4.38 -2.91
CA PHE A 282 -10.12 -5.25 -2.70
C PHE A 282 -9.50 -5.02 -1.31
N LYS A 283 -9.30 -3.77 -0.87
CA LYS A 283 -8.73 -3.45 0.47
C LYS A 283 -9.52 -4.11 1.60
N MET A 284 -10.84 -4.28 1.45
CA MET A 284 -11.71 -4.94 2.43
C MET A 284 -11.37 -6.40 2.69
N ALA A 285 -10.82 -7.09 1.69
CA ALA A 285 -10.48 -8.51 1.79
C ALA A 285 -9.05 -8.75 2.30
N LEU A 286 -8.19 -7.73 2.35
CA LEU A 286 -6.81 -7.87 2.84
C LEU A 286 -6.69 -8.40 4.27
N PRO A 287 -7.56 -8.03 5.24
CA PRO A 287 -7.48 -8.61 6.58
C PRO A 287 -7.52 -10.14 6.59
N PHE A 288 -8.29 -10.79 5.71
CA PHE A 288 -8.33 -12.26 5.66
C PHE A 288 -7.04 -12.93 5.18
N ILE A 289 -6.14 -12.13 4.59
CA ILE A 289 -4.90 -12.59 3.99
C ILE A 289 -3.71 -12.14 4.83
N VAL A 290 -3.78 -10.99 5.48
CA VAL A 290 -2.68 -10.36 6.22
C VAL A 290 -2.77 -10.56 7.73
N VAL A 291 -3.98 -10.72 8.27
CA VAL A 291 -4.28 -10.78 9.70
C VAL A 291 -4.80 -12.16 10.06
#